data_AF-M7APC8-F1
#
_entry.id   AF-M7APC8-F1
#
_cell.length_a   1.000
_cell.length_b   1.000
_cell.length_c   1.000
_cell.angle_alpha   90.00
_cell.angle_beta   90.00
_cell.angle_gamma   90.00
#
_symmetry.space_group_name_H-M   'P 1'
#
loop_
_entity.id
_entity.type
_entity.pdbx_description
1 polymer ?
#
loop_
_entity_poly.entity_id
_entity_poly.type
_entity_poly.pdbx_seq_one_letter_code
_entity_poly.pdbx_strand_id
1 'polypeptide(L)'
;MSFVDSGFGAAGCPVPPRIRRGGTARFQRFAGPSILYIKLNIAIFSKLSGLLDDCLCDIESIDDFNTYKIFPKIQKLQERDYFRYYKYSKRANNTKELEDCEQANKLGAINSTLSNQSKEAFIDWARYDDSQDHFCELDDERSPDAQYVDLLLNPERYTGYKGASAWRVWNSIYEENCFKPRSVYRPLNPLAPSRGLCLEKRVFYKLISGLHVSINLHLCANYLLEETWGKPRWGHNVKEFIHRFDPIETKGEGPRRLKNLYFLYLIELRALSKVAPYFERSFVDLYTGNVQEDAESKTLLLDIFRDTKSFPMHFDEKSMFAGDKKGAKSLKTQGLGTALKILFSEKEIQNLPENSPSKGFQLTRQEIVALLNAFGRALNCHLESRSRYGTPGLTGTPYRGVPAYFHL
;
A
#
# COMPACT_ATOMS: atom_id res chain seq x y z
N MET A 1 50.66 -45.46 21.67
CA MET A 1 49.33 -45.74 22.25
C MET A 1 48.31 -45.40 21.17
N SER A 2 47.50 -46.39 20.83
CA SER A 2 46.61 -46.57 19.67
C SER A 2 45.85 -45.35 19.13
N PHE A 3 45.91 -45.17 17.81
CA PHE A 3 44.88 -44.52 17.01
C PHE A 3 44.26 -45.54 16.05
N VAL A 4 42.96 -45.37 15.85
CA VAL A 4 41.98 -46.21 15.17
C VAL A 4 41.76 -45.65 13.76
N ASP A 5 41.72 -46.51 12.74
CA ASP A 5 40.55 -46.82 11.91
C ASP A 5 40.93 -47.36 10.52
N SER A 6 40.13 -48.33 10.09
CA SER A 6 40.37 -49.19 8.93
C SER A 6 39.09 -49.33 8.09
N GLY A 7 39.25 -49.31 6.77
CA GLY A 7 38.52 -50.24 5.89
C GLY A 7 37.44 -49.67 4.98
N PHE A 8 37.74 -49.73 3.68
CA PHE A 8 36.88 -49.48 2.51
C PHE A 8 35.82 -50.57 2.25
N GLY A 9 34.63 -50.14 1.79
CA GLY A 9 33.88 -50.56 0.57
C GLY A 9 33.44 -52.02 0.30
N ALA A 10 32.14 -52.22 0.02
CA ALA A 10 31.58 -52.85 -1.22
C ALA A 10 30.05 -53.08 -1.14
N ALA A 11 29.42 -53.11 -2.32
CA ALA A 11 27.98 -53.03 -2.58
C ALA A 11 27.19 -54.36 -2.53
N GLY A 12 25.87 -54.27 -2.33
CA GLY A 12 24.90 -55.37 -2.54
C GLY A 12 23.43 -54.93 -2.40
N CYS A 13 22.59 -55.19 -3.42
CA CYS A 13 21.16 -54.88 -3.50
C CYS A 13 20.25 -55.90 -2.75
N PRO A 14 18.96 -55.57 -2.47
CA PRO A 14 18.18 -56.20 -1.40
C PRO A 14 17.27 -57.38 -1.82
N VAL A 15 17.00 -58.28 -0.86
CA VAL A 15 16.02 -59.39 -0.93
C VAL A 15 14.71 -58.97 -0.23
N PRO A 16 13.50 -59.23 -0.76
CA PRO A 16 12.24 -58.80 -0.15
C PRO A 16 11.67 -59.87 0.80
N PRO A 17 10.83 -59.49 1.78
CA PRO A 17 9.62 -60.28 1.97
C PRO A 17 8.34 -59.53 2.41
N ARG A 18 7.25 -60.03 1.79
CA ARG A 18 5.89 -60.29 2.31
C ARG A 18 4.93 -59.12 2.61
N ILE A 19 3.99 -58.98 1.68
CA ILE A 19 2.68 -58.35 1.81
C ILE A 19 1.84 -59.13 2.84
N ARG A 20 1.41 -58.47 3.93
CA ARG A 20 0.21 -58.86 4.70
C ARG A 20 -0.91 -57.86 4.40
N ARG A 21 -2.00 -58.36 3.83
CA ARG A 21 -3.30 -57.65 3.75
C ARG A 21 -4.01 -57.78 5.10
N GLY A 22 -4.63 -56.70 5.56
CA GLY A 22 -5.69 -56.76 6.57
C GLY A 22 -5.51 -55.74 7.70
N GLY A 23 -6.09 -54.56 7.53
CA GLY A 23 -6.23 -53.56 8.58
C GLY A 23 -7.07 -52.40 8.06
N THR A 24 -8.36 -52.41 8.37
CA THR A 24 -9.29 -51.30 8.13
C THR A 24 -8.81 -50.05 8.86
N ALA A 25 -8.05 -49.19 8.16
CA ALA A 25 -7.67 -47.88 8.66
C ALA A 25 -8.90 -46.97 8.65
N ARG A 26 -9.44 -46.74 9.84
CA ARG A 26 -10.41 -45.69 10.14
C ARG A 26 -9.87 -44.37 9.56
N PHE A 27 -10.54 -43.82 8.54
CA PHE A 27 -10.26 -42.47 8.03
C PHE A 27 -10.56 -41.48 9.16
N GLN A 28 -9.55 -41.17 9.97
CA GLN A 28 -9.59 -40.04 10.88
C GLN A 28 -9.46 -38.80 9.99
N ARG A 29 -10.56 -38.06 9.82
CA ARG A 29 -10.61 -36.79 9.10
C ARG A 29 -9.63 -35.82 9.76
N PHE A 30 -8.40 -35.75 9.26
CA PHE A 30 -7.49 -34.64 9.54
C PHE A 30 -7.95 -33.43 8.74
N ALA A 31 -8.92 -32.68 9.26
CA ALA A 31 -9.13 -31.30 8.86
C ALA A 31 -8.04 -30.45 9.53
N GLY A 32 -6.80 -30.55 9.04
CA GLY A 32 -5.70 -29.72 9.49
C GLY A 32 -5.83 -28.27 8.96
N PRO A 33 -5.13 -27.30 9.57
CA PRO A 33 -5.12 -25.89 9.14
C PRO A 33 -4.91 -25.76 7.62
N SER A 34 -4.01 -26.56 7.05
CA SER A 34 -3.63 -26.57 5.64
C SER A 34 -4.80 -26.75 4.66
N ILE A 35 -5.83 -27.53 5.00
CA ILE A 35 -6.99 -27.75 4.11
C ILE A 35 -7.93 -26.54 4.14
N LEU A 36 -8.07 -25.88 5.29
CA LEU A 36 -8.84 -24.64 5.42
C LEU A 36 -8.16 -23.52 4.62
N TYR A 37 -6.83 -23.41 4.69
CA TYR A 37 -6.04 -22.50 3.85
C TYR A 37 -6.27 -22.76 2.36
N ILE A 38 -6.17 -24.01 1.89
CA ILE A 38 -6.37 -24.34 0.47
C ILE A 38 -7.78 -23.96 -0.01
N LYS A 39 -8.82 -24.24 0.78
CA LYS A 39 -10.21 -23.91 0.42
C LYS A 39 -10.47 -22.40 0.41
N LEU A 40 -9.95 -21.68 1.40
CA LEU A 40 -10.01 -20.22 1.51
C LEU A 40 -9.38 -19.56 0.28
N ASN A 41 -8.20 -20.04 -0.12
CA ASN A 41 -7.50 -19.55 -1.31
C ASN A 41 -8.30 -19.72 -2.58
N ILE A 42 -8.79 -20.93 -2.84
CA ILE A 42 -9.57 -21.19 -4.05
C ILE A 42 -10.81 -20.29 -4.08
N ALA A 43 -11.48 -20.10 -2.94
CA ALA A 43 -12.69 -19.27 -2.86
C ALA A 43 -12.43 -17.76 -3.04
N ILE A 44 -11.33 -17.22 -2.50
CA ILE A 44 -10.95 -15.81 -2.63
C ILE A 44 -10.39 -15.55 -4.03
N PHE A 45 -9.40 -16.33 -4.47
CA PHE A 45 -8.69 -16.08 -5.73
C PHE A 45 -9.51 -16.44 -6.97
N SER A 46 -10.41 -17.41 -6.91
CA SER A 46 -11.38 -17.63 -8.02
C SER A 46 -12.34 -16.46 -8.22
N LYS A 47 -12.54 -15.62 -7.19
CA LYS A 47 -13.34 -14.38 -7.28
C LYS A 47 -12.49 -13.15 -7.63
N LEU A 48 -11.17 -13.26 -7.52
CA LEU A 48 -10.16 -12.26 -7.90
C LEU A 48 -9.49 -12.58 -9.24
N SER A 49 -9.96 -13.57 -10.01
CA SER A 49 -9.48 -13.81 -11.38
C SER A 49 -10.36 -13.06 -12.39
N GLY A 50 -9.78 -12.76 -13.55
CA GLY A 50 -10.45 -12.10 -14.68
C GLY A 50 -10.18 -10.60 -14.79
N LEU A 51 -10.95 -9.95 -15.67
CA LEU A 51 -10.85 -8.52 -15.96
C LEU A 51 -11.32 -7.68 -14.77
N LEU A 52 -10.62 -6.58 -14.46
CA LEU A 52 -11.18 -5.54 -13.61
C LEU A 52 -12.28 -4.81 -14.40
N ASP A 53 -13.52 -4.78 -13.89
CA ASP A 53 -14.69 -4.25 -14.62
C ASP A 53 -14.51 -2.82 -15.18
N ASP A 54 -13.57 -2.05 -14.62
CA ASP A 54 -13.25 -0.67 -15.02
C ASP A 54 -11.83 -0.51 -15.64
N CYS A 55 -10.97 -1.54 -15.60
CA CYS A 55 -9.62 -1.51 -16.17
C CYS A 55 -9.39 -2.79 -16.98
N LEU A 56 -9.07 -2.70 -18.27
CA LEU A 56 -8.79 -3.87 -19.10
C LEU A 56 -7.40 -4.46 -18.78
N CYS A 57 -7.22 -4.93 -17.54
CA CYS A 57 -6.01 -5.58 -17.04
C CYS A 57 -6.42 -6.87 -16.34
N ASP A 58 -5.70 -7.95 -16.62
CA ASP A 58 -5.79 -9.17 -15.81
C ASP A 58 -4.92 -9.03 -14.55
N ILE A 59 -5.40 -9.63 -13.46
CA ILE A 59 -4.76 -9.55 -12.14
C ILE A 59 -3.40 -10.25 -12.12
N GLU A 60 -3.20 -11.27 -12.95
CA GLU A 60 -1.94 -12.02 -13.04
C GLU A 60 -0.81 -11.13 -13.59
N SER A 61 -1.07 -10.38 -14.66
CA SER A 61 -0.11 -9.42 -15.23
C SER A 61 0.25 -8.29 -14.26
N ILE A 62 -0.72 -7.82 -13.47
CA ILE A 62 -0.48 -6.81 -12.42
C ILE A 62 0.48 -7.37 -11.36
N ASP A 63 0.20 -8.59 -10.90
CA ASP A 63 0.97 -9.21 -9.84
C ASP A 63 2.41 -9.53 -10.27
N ASP A 64 2.61 -10.05 -11.49
CA ASP A 64 3.95 -10.35 -12.00
C ASP A 64 4.77 -9.06 -12.20
N PHE A 65 4.14 -8.02 -12.75
CA PHE A 65 4.76 -6.71 -12.91
C PHE A 65 5.14 -6.09 -11.56
N ASN A 66 4.24 -6.12 -10.58
CA ASN A 66 4.50 -5.65 -9.23
C ASN A 66 5.67 -6.42 -8.60
N THR A 67 5.55 -7.76 -8.53
CA THR A 67 6.45 -8.64 -7.79
C THR A 67 7.89 -8.58 -8.31
N TYR A 68 8.06 -8.67 -9.63
CA TYR A 68 9.39 -8.90 -10.22
C TYR A 68 10.04 -7.63 -10.76
N LYS A 69 9.27 -6.57 -11.04
CA LYS A 69 9.79 -5.37 -11.70
C LYS A 69 9.81 -4.15 -10.79
N ILE A 70 8.69 -3.84 -10.15
CA ILE A 70 8.52 -2.58 -9.41
C ILE A 70 8.87 -2.69 -7.92
N PHE A 71 8.38 -3.72 -7.22
CA PHE A 71 8.49 -3.80 -5.76
C PHE A 71 9.94 -3.69 -5.24
N PRO A 72 10.94 -4.41 -5.78
CA PRO A 72 12.32 -4.31 -5.29
C PRO A 72 12.91 -2.91 -5.44
N LYS A 73 12.53 -2.17 -6.49
CA LYS A 73 13.03 -0.82 -6.74
C LYS A 73 12.39 0.20 -5.80
N ILE A 74 11.07 0.09 -5.58
CA ILE A 74 10.34 0.95 -4.64
C ILE A 74 10.82 0.73 -3.21
N GLN A 75 11.01 -0.51 -2.78
CA GLN A 75 11.54 -0.81 -1.44
C GLN A 75 12.90 -0.14 -1.24
N LYS A 76 13.82 -0.30 -2.19
CA LYS A 76 15.14 0.35 -2.15
C LYS A 76 15.04 1.88 -2.15
N LEU A 77 14.08 2.46 -2.86
CA LEU A 77 13.86 3.90 -2.91
C LEU A 77 13.35 4.44 -1.55
N GLN A 78 12.43 3.73 -0.90
CA GLN A 78 11.83 4.10 0.39
C GLN A 78 12.82 4.07 1.56
N GLU A 79 13.91 3.33 1.42
CA GLU A 79 15.00 3.28 2.40
C GLU A 79 15.96 4.48 2.31
N ARG A 80 15.93 5.24 1.20
CA ARG A 80 16.77 6.45 1.01
C ARG A 80 16.29 7.58 1.90
N ASP A 81 17.22 8.43 2.35
CA ASP A 81 16.93 9.50 3.31
C ASP A 81 15.82 10.44 2.84
N TYR A 82 15.75 10.76 1.54
CA TYR A 82 14.68 11.61 1.00
C TYR A 82 13.27 11.03 1.24
N PHE A 83 13.09 9.71 1.16
CA PHE A 83 11.79 9.04 1.22
C PHE A 83 11.47 8.42 2.58
N ARG A 84 12.49 8.18 3.40
CA ARG A 84 12.39 7.57 4.73
C ARG A 84 11.75 8.50 5.77
N TYR A 85 11.96 9.81 5.65
CA TYR A 85 11.51 10.77 6.64
C TYR A 85 10.26 11.52 6.19
N TYR A 86 9.26 11.62 7.07
CA TYR A 86 8.00 12.32 6.79
C TYR A 86 7.67 13.33 7.89
N LYS A 87 7.07 14.47 7.51
CA LYS A 87 6.68 15.51 8.47
C LYS A 87 5.23 15.30 8.91
N TYR A 88 4.98 15.31 10.22
CA TYR A 88 3.62 15.18 10.77
C TYR A 88 3.34 16.23 11.84
N SER A 89 2.06 16.60 12.00
CA SER A 89 1.61 17.52 13.06
C SER A 89 1.33 16.79 14.37
N LYS A 90 1.94 17.23 15.48
CA LYS A 90 1.71 16.66 16.81
C LYS A 90 0.28 16.84 17.33
N ARG A 91 -0.46 17.84 16.85
CA ARG A 91 -1.86 18.07 17.27
C ARG A 91 -2.76 16.87 16.97
N ALA A 92 -2.45 16.12 15.90
CA ALA A 92 -3.17 14.89 15.54
C ALA A 92 -2.94 13.74 16.55
N ASN A 93 -1.91 13.82 17.40
CA ASN A 93 -1.55 12.76 18.35
C ASN A 93 -2.11 13.00 19.77
N ASN A 94 -2.74 14.15 20.03
CA ASN A 94 -3.14 14.60 21.37
C ASN A 94 -4.63 14.43 21.69
N THR A 95 -5.32 13.47 21.08
CA THR A 95 -6.70 13.13 21.48
C THR A 95 -6.69 12.17 22.66
N LYS A 96 -6.84 12.72 23.88
CA LYS A 96 -7.23 11.98 25.09
C LYS A 96 -8.70 11.55 25.00
N GLU A 97 -9.07 10.77 24.00
CA GLU A 97 -10.41 10.19 23.93
C GLU A 97 -10.35 8.70 24.28
N LEU A 98 -10.91 8.40 25.46
CA LEU A 98 -11.30 7.10 26.02
C LEU A 98 -10.22 6.31 26.79
N GLU A 99 -10.51 6.07 28.08
CA GLU A 99 -9.81 5.14 28.98
C GLU A 99 -9.78 3.69 28.43
N ASP A 100 -10.68 3.34 27.51
CA ASP A 100 -10.82 1.99 26.92
C ASP A 100 -9.70 1.58 25.92
N CYS A 101 -8.63 2.36 25.80
CA CYS A 101 -7.64 2.20 24.72
C CYS A 101 -6.17 2.22 25.18
N GLU A 102 -5.84 1.83 26.42
CA GLU A 102 -4.43 1.77 26.88
C GLU A 102 -3.50 0.98 25.96
N GLN A 103 -3.94 -0.20 25.48
CA GLN A 103 -3.16 -1.00 24.54
C GLN A 103 -3.00 -0.28 23.19
N ALA A 104 -4.03 0.42 22.71
CA ALA A 104 -3.96 1.18 21.47
C ALA A 104 -3.06 2.40 21.59
N ASN A 105 -3.06 3.05 22.76
CA ASN A 105 -2.18 4.17 23.07
C ASN A 105 -0.71 3.72 23.09
N LYS A 106 -0.41 2.53 23.60
CA LYS A 106 0.94 1.96 23.63
C LYS A 106 1.40 1.48 22.25
N LEU A 107 0.56 0.73 21.53
CA LEU A 107 0.93 0.15 20.23
C LEU A 107 0.91 1.17 19.08
N GLY A 108 0.06 2.21 19.18
CA GLY A 108 -0.02 3.30 18.22
C GLY A 108 0.94 4.46 18.50
N ALA A 109 1.74 4.38 19.56
CA ALA A 109 2.71 5.42 19.89
C ALA A 109 3.81 5.53 18.82
N ILE A 110 4.04 6.75 18.34
CA ILE A 110 5.08 7.05 17.35
C ILE A 110 6.46 7.02 18.03
N ASN A 111 7.40 6.24 17.49
CA ASN A 111 8.80 6.33 17.81
C ASN A 111 9.40 7.57 17.16
N SER A 112 9.56 8.64 17.96
CA SER A 112 10.13 9.92 17.52
C SER A 112 11.66 10.01 17.67
N THR A 113 12.35 8.87 17.81
CA THR A 113 13.81 8.85 17.96
C THR A 113 14.47 9.29 16.66
N LEU A 114 15.25 10.37 16.71
CA LEU A 114 15.99 10.93 15.58
C LEU A 114 17.42 11.22 16.02
N SER A 115 18.38 10.88 15.15
CA SER A 115 19.79 11.21 15.39
C SER A 115 20.02 12.72 15.34
N ASN A 116 21.08 13.21 16.00
CA ASN A 116 21.43 14.64 15.94
C ASN A 116 21.81 15.06 14.51
N GLN A 117 22.49 14.19 13.77
CA GLN A 117 22.84 14.41 12.37
C GLN A 117 21.58 14.58 11.50
N SER A 118 20.57 13.73 11.68
CA SER A 118 19.30 13.85 10.95
C SER A 118 18.61 15.18 11.27
N LYS A 119 18.62 15.62 12.53
CA LYS A 119 18.02 16.91 12.93
C LYS A 119 18.72 18.10 12.27
N GLU A 120 20.04 18.07 12.16
CA GLU A 120 20.82 19.09 11.46
C GLU A 120 20.51 19.09 9.95
N ALA A 121 20.45 17.90 9.35
CA ALA A 121 20.07 17.74 7.94
C ALA A 121 18.67 18.32 7.66
N PHE A 122 17.68 18.10 8.53
CA PHE A 122 16.34 18.64 8.33
C PHE A 122 16.27 20.18 8.34
N ILE A 123 17.16 20.85 9.08
CA ILE A 123 17.28 22.32 9.05
C ILE A 123 17.81 22.76 7.69
N ASP A 124 18.78 22.04 7.17
CA ASP A 124 19.35 22.31 5.85
C ASP A 124 18.35 22.05 4.72
N TRP A 125 17.56 20.97 4.80
CA TRP A 125 16.49 20.67 3.84
C TRP A 125 15.43 21.76 3.85
N ALA A 126 15.02 22.23 5.03
CA ALA A 126 14.05 23.32 5.14
C ALA A 126 14.57 24.60 4.48
N ARG A 127 15.85 24.96 4.68
CA ARG A 127 16.47 26.12 4.03
C ARG A 127 16.51 25.98 2.50
N TYR A 128 16.85 24.79 2.01
CA TYR A 128 16.87 24.50 0.59
C TYR A 128 15.46 24.61 -0.01
N ASP A 129 14.46 23.96 0.60
CA ASP A 129 13.08 23.97 0.14
C ASP A 129 12.49 25.40 0.19
N ASP A 130 12.72 26.17 1.27
CA ASP A 130 12.26 27.57 1.41
C ASP A 130 12.87 28.53 0.38
N SER A 131 14.04 28.19 -0.18
CA SER A 131 14.70 28.98 -1.23
C SER A 131 14.11 28.74 -2.63
N GLN A 132 13.30 27.70 -2.79
CA GLN A 132 12.63 27.39 -4.06
C GLN A 132 11.32 28.19 -4.19
N ASP A 133 10.94 28.55 -5.42
CA ASP A 133 9.66 29.23 -5.71
C ASP A 133 8.48 28.28 -5.45
N HIS A 134 7.96 28.23 -4.22
CA HIS A 134 6.74 27.51 -3.86
C HIS A 134 5.55 28.48 -3.80
N PHE A 135 4.67 28.42 -4.80
CA PHE A 135 3.41 29.20 -4.80
C PHE A 135 2.29 28.39 -4.13
N CYS A 136 1.76 28.91 -3.01
CA CYS A 136 0.63 28.38 -2.24
C CYS A 136 0.87 27.00 -1.59
N GLU A 137 1.64 26.98 -0.49
CA GLU A 137 1.67 25.85 0.44
C GLU A 137 0.45 25.87 1.36
N LEU A 138 0.00 24.69 1.82
CA LEU A 138 -1.03 24.58 2.85
C LEU A 138 -0.44 24.96 4.22
N ASP A 139 -1.13 25.79 5.00
CA ASP A 139 -0.66 26.33 6.28
C ASP A 139 -0.24 25.23 7.30
N ASP A 140 -0.78 24.01 7.16
CA ASP A 140 -0.48 22.88 8.05
C ASP A 140 0.95 22.34 7.88
N GLU A 141 1.57 22.46 6.68
CA GLU A 141 2.93 21.98 6.42
C GLU A 141 4.01 22.86 7.07
N ARG A 142 3.75 24.18 7.18
CA ARG A 142 4.62 25.15 7.86
C ARG A 142 4.33 25.30 9.35
N SER A 143 3.40 24.51 9.90
CA SER A 143 3.12 24.55 11.33
C SER A 143 4.43 24.37 12.12
N PRO A 144 4.76 25.28 13.07
CA PRO A 144 5.94 25.13 13.91
C PRO A 144 5.87 23.85 14.77
N ASP A 145 4.68 23.26 14.89
CA ASP A 145 4.41 22.03 15.63
C ASP A 145 4.71 20.75 14.79
N ALA A 146 5.04 20.89 13.51
CA ALA A 146 5.24 19.77 12.59
C ALA A 146 6.67 19.22 12.69
N GLN A 147 6.81 17.90 12.88
CA GLN A 147 8.09 17.24 13.16
C GLN A 147 8.35 16.09 12.19
N TYR A 148 9.62 15.83 11.90
CA TYR A 148 10.02 14.66 11.13
C TYR A 148 9.88 13.38 11.96
N VAL A 149 9.51 12.29 11.29
CA VAL A 149 9.53 10.93 11.81
C VAL A 149 10.22 10.01 10.80
N ASP A 150 10.91 9.01 11.33
CA ASP A 150 11.50 7.93 10.54
C ASP A 150 10.44 6.84 10.27
N LEU A 151 10.06 6.67 9.01
CA LEU A 151 9.04 5.69 8.62
C LEU A 151 9.51 4.24 8.81
N LEU A 152 10.83 3.98 8.76
CA LEU A 152 11.36 2.62 8.97
C LEU A 152 11.26 2.19 10.44
N LEU A 153 11.29 3.14 11.38
CA LEU A 153 11.06 2.89 12.80
C LEU A 153 9.57 2.81 13.16
N ASN A 154 8.69 3.22 12.25
CA ASN A 154 7.24 3.33 12.45
C ASN A 154 6.47 2.61 11.33
N PRO A 155 6.69 1.29 11.14
CA PRO A 155 5.99 0.55 10.09
C PRO A 155 4.49 0.47 10.38
N GLU A 156 3.67 0.52 9.32
CA GLU A 156 2.24 0.27 9.43
C GLU A 156 1.99 -1.18 9.87
N ARG A 157 1.24 -1.35 10.97
CA ARG A 157 0.95 -2.65 11.58
C ARG A 157 -0.27 -2.57 12.48
N TYR A 158 -0.66 -3.70 13.08
CA TYR A 158 -1.74 -3.72 14.07
C TYR A 158 -1.41 -2.81 15.27
N THR A 159 -2.28 -1.83 15.53
CA THR A 159 -2.17 -0.90 16.65
C THR A 159 -3.21 -1.15 17.74
N GLY A 160 -4.15 -2.07 17.56
CA GLY A 160 -5.27 -2.25 18.47
C GLY A 160 -6.37 -1.18 18.39
N TYR A 161 -6.23 -0.18 17.51
CA TYR A 161 -7.29 0.82 17.26
C TYR A 161 -8.54 0.16 16.64
N LYS A 162 -9.67 0.25 17.34
CA LYS A 162 -10.94 -0.43 16.97
C LYS A 162 -12.16 0.23 17.62
N GLY A 163 -13.34 -0.32 17.38
CA GLY A 163 -14.58 0.07 18.06
C GLY A 163 -15.19 1.36 17.53
N ALA A 164 -16.03 2.00 18.35
CA ALA A 164 -16.87 3.12 17.94
C ALA A 164 -16.07 4.34 17.41
N SER A 165 -14.88 4.59 17.96
CA SER A 165 -14.00 5.67 17.48
C SER A 165 -13.56 5.40 16.04
N ALA A 166 -13.02 4.21 15.76
CA ALA A 166 -12.59 3.82 14.40
C ALA A 166 -13.76 3.85 13.40
N TRP A 167 -14.94 3.37 13.81
CA TRP A 167 -16.14 3.40 12.96
C TRP A 167 -16.60 4.82 12.66
N ARG A 168 -16.55 5.72 13.65
CA ARG A 168 -16.90 7.14 13.45
C ARG A 168 -16.01 7.78 12.38
N VAL A 169 -14.70 7.56 12.46
CA VAL A 169 -13.74 8.08 11.47
C VAL A 169 -14.05 7.55 10.08
N TRP A 170 -14.18 6.22 9.91
CA TRP A 170 -14.49 5.65 8.60
C TRP A 170 -15.84 6.11 8.06
N ASN A 171 -16.89 6.16 8.89
CA ASN A 171 -18.20 6.64 8.47
C ASN A 171 -18.11 8.08 7.97
N SER A 172 -17.43 8.97 8.69
CA SER A 172 -17.18 10.34 8.23
C SER A 172 -16.47 10.37 6.87
N ILE A 173 -15.39 9.61 6.68
CA ILE A 173 -14.66 9.57 5.39
C ILE A 173 -15.56 9.09 4.25
N TYR A 174 -16.36 8.04 4.44
CA TYR A 174 -17.26 7.54 3.41
C TYR A 174 -18.46 8.48 3.17
N GLU A 175 -18.90 9.24 4.17
CA GLU A 175 -20.00 10.21 4.07
C GLU A 175 -19.59 11.51 3.35
N GLU A 176 -18.30 11.87 3.36
CA GLU A 176 -17.73 12.97 2.54
C GLU A 176 -17.94 12.76 1.03
N ASN A 177 -18.35 11.56 0.61
CA ASN A 177 -18.76 11.22 -0.76
C ASN A 177 -20.05 11.94 -1.24
N CYS A 178 -20.42 13.07 -0.64
CA CYS A 178 -21.56 13.90 -0.98
C CYS A 178 -21.13 15.25 -1.60
N PHE A 179 -20.54 15.20 -2.80
CA PHE A 179 -20.34 16.39 -3.64
C PHE A 179 -21.69 17.06 -3.95
N LYS A 180 -22.14 18.04 -3.17
CA LYS A 180 -23.39 18.78 -3.45
C LYS A 180 -23.09 20.14 -4.06
N PRO A 181 -23.75 20.54 -5.17
CA PRO A 181 -23.75 21.94 -5.57
C PRO A 181 -24.41 22.76 -4.45
N ARG A 182 -23.76 23.86 -4.05
CA ARG A 182 -24.00 24.69 -2.85
C ARG A 182 -25.40 25.33 -2.70
N SER A 183 -26.44 24.89 -3.41
CA SER A 183 -27.76 25.53 -3.38
C SER A 183 -28.90 24.52 -3.30
N VAL A 184 -29.08 23.83 -2.16
CA VAL A 184 -30.43 23.34 -1.82
C VAL A 184 -30.70 23.43 -0.33
N TYR A 185 -31.69 24.24 0.05
CA TYR A 185 -32.24 24.33 1.39
C TYR A 185 -33.01 23.04 1.72
N ARG A 186 -32.89 22.53 2.96
CA ARG A 186 -33.68 21.39 3.43
C ARG A 186 -35.14 21.82 3.65
N PRO A 187 -36.13 20.92 3.52
CA PRO A 187 -36.04 19.47 3.30
C PRO A 187 -36.27 19.06 1.84
N LEU A 188 -35.58 18.02 1.36
CA LEU A 188 -35.71 17.51 0.00
C LEU A 188 -36.45 16.16 -0.07
N ASN A 189 -37.30 16.08 -1.08
CA ASN A 189 -38.20 14.99 -1.45
C ASN A 189 -37.42 13.75 -1.94
N PRO A 190 -37.68 12.52 -1.45
CA PRO A 190 -36.91 11.31 -1.76
C PRO A 190 -36.92 10.81 -3.22
N LEU A 191 -37.72 11.41 -4.11
CA LEU A 191 -38.01 10.89 -5.45
C LEU A 191 -37.36 11.65 -6.61
N ALA A 192 -36.48 12.63 -6.35
CA ALA A 192 -35.83 13.39 -7.41
C ALA A 192 -34.61 12.63 -8.00
N PRO A 193 -34.55 12.35 -9.32
CA PRO A 193 -33.41 11.68 -9.93
C PRO A 193 -32.22 12.64 -10.04
N SER A 194 -31.18 12.40 -9.25
CA SER A 194 -29.91 13.12 -9.32
C SER A 194 -29.10 12.63 -10.53
N ARG A 195 -29.32 13.22 -11.69
CA ARG A 195 -28.57 12.92 -12.93
C ARG A 195 -27.22 13.66 -12.91
N GLY A 196 -26.13 12.92 -12.70
CA GLY A 196 -24.76 13.41 -12.91
C GLY A 196 -23.81 13.41 -11.71
N LEU A 197 -24.25 12.98 -10.51
CA LEU A 197 -23.45 12.99 -9.28
C LEU A 197 -23.03 11.58 -8.81
N CYS A 198 -23.12 10.55 -9.65
CA CYS A 198 -22.95 9.14 -9.24
C CYS A 198 -21.62 8.49 -9.66
N LEU A 199 -20.96 8.94 -10.73
CA LEU A 199 -19.74 8.31 -11.25
C LEU A 199 -18.50 8.69 -10.42
N GLU A 200 -18.33 9.97 -10.11
CA GLU A 200 -17.27 10.46 -9.22
C GLU A 200 -17.40 9.86 -7.81
N LYS A 201 -18.63 9.57 -7.39
CA LYS A 201 -18.89 8.86 -6.13
C LYS A 201 -18.41 7.40 -6.15
N ARG A 202 -18.46 6.74 -7.31
CA ARG A 202 -17.97 5.35 -7.46
C ARG A 202 -16.45 5.32 -7.43
N VAL A 203 -15.77 6.21 -8.16
CA VAL A 203 -14.30 6.27 -8.15
C VAL A 203 -13.80 6.63 -6.75
N PHE A 204 -14.35 7.67 -6.12
CA PHE A 204 -14.01 8.03 -4.74
C PHE A 204 -14.24 6.86 -3.77
N TYR A 205 -15.41 6.22 -3.82
CA TYR A 205 -15.70 5.04 -2.99
C TYR A 205 -14.67 3.92 -3.19
N LYS A 206 -14.30 3.61 -4.44
CA LYS A 206 -13.33 2.56 -4.74
C LYS A 206 -11.95 2.91 -4.20
N LEU A 207 -11.50 4.17 -4.32
CA LEU A 207 -10.23 4.62 -3.76
C LEU A 207 -10.18 4.50 -2.24
N ILE A 208 -11.20 5.04 -1.55
CA ILE A 208 -11.29 4.94 -0.08
C ILE A 208 -11.45 3.48 0.36
N SER A 209 -12.21 2.67 -0.37
CA SER A 209 -12.35 1.23 -0.10
C SER A 209 -11.03 0.49 -0.30
N GLY A 210 -10.26 0.80 -1.34
CA GLY A 210 -8.93 0.22 -1.56
C GLY A 210 -7.96 0.60 -0.45
N LEU A 211 -7.98 1.87 -0.01
CA LEU A 211 -7.14 2.35 1.09
C LEU A 211 -7.49 1.65 2.41
N HIS A 212 -8.79 1.53 2.72
CA HIS A 212 -9.24 0.82 3.92
C HIS A 212 -8.82 -0.66 3.87
N VAL A 213 -8.88 -1.30 2.70
CA VAL A 213 -8.38 -2.67 2.50
C VAL A 213 -6.87 -2.74 2.72
N SER A 214 -6.11 -1.79 2.19
CA SER A 214 -4.65 -1.73 2.36
C SER A 214 -4.26 -1.70 3.84
N ILE A 215 -4.90 -0.85 4.64
CA ILE A 215 -4.67 -0.76 6.10
C ILE A 215 -5.03 -2.09 6.77
N ASN A 216 -6.18 -2.66 6.39
CA ASN A 216 -6.65 -3.93 6.94
C ASN A 216 -5.77 -5.12 6.56
N LEU A 217 -5.05 -5.08 5.43
CA LEU A 217 -4.11 -6.14 5.05
C LEU A 217 -2.82 -6.03 5.85
N HIS A 218 -2.24 -4.83 5.97
CA HIS A 218 -1.04 -4.62 6.78
C HIS A 218 -1.25 -5.03 8.24
N LEU A 219 -2.40 -4.71 8.84
CA LEU A 219 -2.68 -5.19 10.20
C LEU A 219 -2.80 -6.71 10.26
N CYS A 220 -3.35 -7.37 9.22
CA CYS A 220 -3.44 -8.84 9.19
C CYS A 220 -2.06 -9.49 9.03
N ALA A 221 -1.20 -8.92 8.18
CA ALA A 221 0.13 -9.45 7.91
C ALA A 221 1.12 -9.18 9.06
N ASN A 222 0.98 -8.04 9.73
CA ASN A 222 1.81 -7.60 10.85
C ASN A 222 0.95 -7.40 12.11
N TYR A 223 0.43 -8.52 12.61
CA TYR A 223 -0.43 -8.56 13.79
C TYR A 223 0.39 -8.91 15.05
N LEU A 224 0.01 -8.36 16.21
CA LEU A 224 0.59 -8.75 17.49
C LEU A 224 0.03 -10.12 17.91
N LEU A 225 0.78 -11.19 17.67
CA LEU A 225 0.33 -12.56 17.93
C LEU A 225 0.41 -12.92 19.41
N GLU A 226 1.50 -12.54 20.08
CA GLU A 226 1.74 -12.82 21.48
C GLU A 226 2.45 -11.62 22.14
N GLU A 227 1.87 -11.14 23.23
CA GLU A 227 2.47 -10.18 24.15
C GLU A 227 3.13 -10.98 25.28
N THR A 228 4.40 -11.36 25.09
CA THR A 228 5.18 -12.04 26.13
C THR A 228 5.96 -11.01 26.96
N TRP A 229 6.42 -11.41 28.16
CA TRP A 229 7.30 -10.61 29.03
C TRP A 229 8.63 -10.21 28.36
N GLY A 230 8.96 -10.76 27.19
CA GLY A 230 10.12 -10.44 26.37
C GLY A 230 9.78 -9.60 25.14
N LYS A 231 10.34 -9.95 23.97
CA LYS A 231 10.03 -9.25 22.72
C LYS A 231 8.65 -9.67 22.20
N PRO A 232 7.77 -8.72 21.83
CA PRO A 232 6.47 -9.06 21.26
C PRO A 232 6.64 -9.83 19.95
N ARG A 233 5.82 -10.85 19.73
CA ARG A 233 5.85 -11.64 18.50
C ARG A 233 4.86 -11.07 17.50
N TRP A 234 5.39 -10.49 16.43
CA TRP A 234 4.62 -9.96 15.31
C TRP A 234 4.57 -10.96 14.16
N GLY A 235 3.44 -11.03 13.46
CA GLY A 235 3.31 -11.90 12.30
C GLY A 235 1.90 -12.00 11.75
N HIS A 236 1.71 -12.93 10.82
CA HIS A 236 0.47 -13.04 10.06
C HIS A 236 -0.65 -13.64 10.91
N ASN A 237 -1.74 -12.88 11.10
CA ASN A 237 -2.96 -13.35 11.73
C ASN A 237 -3.98 -13.76 10.67
N VAL A 238 -4.03 -15.06 10.43
CA VAL A 238 -4.87 -15.63 9.38
C VAL A 238 -6.35 -15.60 9.74
N LYS A 239 -6.68 -15.74 11.02
CA LYS A 239 -8.07 -15.67 11.47
C LYS A 239 -8.65 -14.28 11.19
N GLU A 240 -7.85 -13.24 11.42
CA GLU A 240 -8.24 -11.86 11.13
C GLU A 240 -8.42 -11.63 9.63
N PHE A 241 -7.51 -12.15 8.81
CA PHE A 241 -7.63 -12.10 7.35
C PHE A 241 -8.90 -12.78 6.85
N ILE A 242 -9.18 -14.00 7.32
CA ILE A 242 -10.40 -14.76 6.98
C ILE A 242 -11.63 -13.95 7.35
N HIS A 243 -11.71 -13.47 8.60
CA HIS A 243 -12.87 -12.73 9.07
C HIS A 243 -13.16 -11.48 8.23
N ARG A 244 -12.11 -10.82 7.71
CA ARG A 244 -12.24 -9.57 6.94
C ARG A 244 -12.45 -9.76 5.45
N PHE A 245 -11.95 -10.85 4.88
CA PHE A 245 -11.84 -11.00 3.42
C PHE A 245 -12.39 -12.30 2.84
N ASP A 246 -12.67 -13.32 3.66
CA ASP A 246 -13.24 -14.58 3.18
C ASP A 246 -14.66 -14.36 2.62
N PRO A 247 -15.00 -14.87 1.42
CA PRO A 247 -16.31 -14.69 0.81
C PRO A 247 -17.47 -15.30 1.60
N ILE A 248 -17.24 -16.34 2.40
CA ILE A 248 -18.28 -16.98 3.20
C ILE A 248 -18.57 -16.10 4.43
N GLU A 249 -17.53 -15.73 5.19
CA GLU A 249 -17.64 -14.87 6.37
C GLU A 249 -18.21 -13.49 6.03
N THR A 250 -17.80 -12.93 4.88
CA THR A 250 -18.17 -11.57 4.47
C THR A 250 -19.36 -11.52 3.52
N LYS A 251 -20.02 -12.65 3.25
CA LYS A 251 -21.13 -12.75 2.27
C LYS A 251 -20.75 -12.19 0.88
N GLY A 252 -19.50 -12.38 0.47
CA GLY A 252 -18.95 -11.99 -0.82
C GLY A 252 -18.37 -10.57 -0.89
N GLU A 253 -18.44 -9.78 0.18
CA GLU A 253 -17.92 -8.41 0.20
C GLU A 253 -16.39 -8.34 0.27
N GLY A 254 -15.74 -9.29 0.94
CA GLY A 254 -14.29 -9.36 1.07
C GLY A 254 -13.56 -9.32 -0.28
N PRO A 255 -13.85 -10.24 -1.22
CA PRO A 255 -13.24 -10.21 -2.56
C PRO A 255 -13.58 -8.94 -3.37
N ARG A 256 -14.79 -8.38 -3.21
CA ARG A 256 -15.16 -7.12 -3.87
C ARG A 256 -14.30 -5.96 -3.39
N ARG A 257 -14.02 -5.90 -2.09
CA ARG A 257 -13.13 -4.90 -1.49
C ARG A 257 -11.68 -5.11 -1.91
N LEU A 258 -11.21 -6.37 -1.99
CA LEU A 258 -9.88 -6.68 -2.54
C LEU A 258 -9.72 -6.20 -3.98
N LYS A 259 -10.74 -6.31 -4.85
CA LYS A 259 -10.70 -5.68 -6.19
C LYS A 259 -10.53 -4.16 -6.15
N ASN A 260 -11.04 -3.48 -5.11
CA ASN A 260 -10.84 -2.05 -4.94
C ASN A 260 -9.39 -1.69 -4.55
N LEU A 261 -8.64 -2.61 -3.94
CA LEU A 261 -7.19 -2.45 -3.71
C LEU A 261 -6.43 -2.47 -5.05
N TYR A 262 -6.73 -3.42 -5.93
CA TYR A 262 -6.16 -3.44 -7.28
C TYR A 262 -6.49 -2.17 -8.06
N PHE A 263 -7.74 -1.68 -7.93
CA PHE A 263 -8.13 -0.40 -8.50
C PHE A 263 -7.30 0.78 -7.97
N LEU A 264 -7.12 0.88 -6.64
CA LEU A 264 -6.28 1.90 -6.02
C LEU A 264 -4.84 1.84 -6.55
N TYR A 265 -4.25 0.64 -6.60
CA TYR A 265 -2.91 0.42 -7.12
C TYR A 265 -2.75 0.90 -8.57
N LEU A 266 -3.70 0.57 -9.45
CA LEU A 266 -3.66 1.01 -10.84
C LEU A 266 -3.76 2.54 -10.98
N ILE A 267 -4.55 3.19 -10.11
CA ILE A 267 -4.67 4.65 -10.08
C ILE A 267 -3.34 5.30 -9.68
N GLU A 268 -2.69 4.78 -8.63
CA GLU A 268 -1.38 5.28 -8.20
C GLU A 268 -0.29 4.98 -9.23
N LEU A 269 -0.28 3.78 -9.82
CA LEU A 269 0.62 3.41 -10.91
C LEU A 269 0.45 4.35 -12.12
N ARG A 270 -0.80 4.71 -12.46
CA ARG A 270 -1.10 5.67 -13.52
C ARG A 270 -0.53 7.04 -13.17
N ALA A 271 -0.72 7.51 -11.95
CA ALA A 271 -0.18 8.78 -11.50
C ALA A 271 1.36 8.80 -11.62
N LEU A 272 2.05 7.75 -11.18
CA LEU A 272 3.50 7.64 -11.33
C LEU A 272 3.95 7.67 -12.80
N SER A 273 3.23 6.97 -13.70
CA SER A 273 3.55 7.01 -15.12
C SER A 273 3.38 8.41 -15.74
N LYS A 274 2.41 9.19 -15.25
CA LYS A 274 2.07 10.53 -15.76
C LYS A 274 2.93 11.64 -15.19
N VAL A 275 3.41 11.51 -13.94
CA VAL A 275 4.28 12.51 -13.31
C VAL A 275 5.73 12.42 -13.78
N ALA A 276 6.13 11.35 -14.45
CA ALA A 276 7.51 11.16 -14.90
C ALA A 276 8.15 12.40 -15.60
N PRO A 277 7.49 13.11 -16.54
CA PRO A 277 8.08 14.30 -17.17
C PRO A 277 8.40 15.43 -16.17
N TYR A 278 7.67 15.50 -15.04
CA TYR A 278 7.96 16.47 -13.98
C TYR A 278 9.36 16.24 -13.39
N PHE A 279 9.71 14.98 -13.10
CA PHE A 279 10.97 14.57 -12.46
C PHE A 279 12.14 14.39 -13.45
N GLU A 280 11.85 14.23 -14.74
CA GLU A 280 12.87 14.22 -15.80
C GLU A 280 13.57 15.58 -15.95
N ARG A 281 12.97 16.67 -15.44
CA ARG A 281 13.55 18.02 -15.47
C ARG A 281 14.75 18.15 -14.52
N SER A 282 15.76 18.88 -14.97
CA SER A 282 17.04 19.02 -14.28
C SER A 282 16.91 19.67 -12.89
N PHE A 283 16.01 20.64 -12.72
CA PHE A 283 15.83 21.39 -11.47
C PHE A 283 14.97 20.70 -10.40
N VAL A 284 14.32 19.56 -10.72
CA VAL A 284 13.58 18.80 -9.71
C VAL A 284 14.55 17.87 -9.00
N ASP A 285 15.09 18.32 -7.88
CA ASP A 285 16.10 17.58 -7.12
C ASP A 285 15.52 16.87 -5.89
N LEU A 286 16.16 15.77 -5.52
CA LEU A 286 15.83 15.01 -4.31
C LEU A 286 16.79 15.39 -3.18
N TYR A 287 16.93 16.69 -2.91
CA TYR A 287 17.98 17.22 -2.04
C TYR A 287 17.91 16.65 -0.61
N THR A 288 19.03 16.08 -0.16
CA THR A 288 19.26 15.66 1.23
C THR A 288 20.55 16.23 1.83
N GLY A 289 21.32 16.99 1.05
CA GLY A 289 22.67 17.45 1.40
C GLY A 289 23.76 16.44 1.01
N ASN A 290 23.40 15.21 0.60
CA ASN A 290 24.31 14.22 0.06
C ASN A 290 24.14 14.10 -1.46
N VAL A 291 24.94 14.87 -2.22
CA VAL A 291 24.84 14.98 -3.68
C VAL A 291 24.91 13.62 -4.40
N GLN A 292 25.74 12.70 -3.91
CA GLN A 292 25.89 11.37 -4.51
C GLN A 292 24.60 10.53 -4.33
N GLU A 293 24.05 10.52 -3.11
CA GLU A 293 22.82 9.78 -2.81
C GLU A 293 21.61 10.40 -3.50
N ASP A 294 21.55 11.72 -3.60
CA ASP A 294 20.48 12.45 -4.28
C ASP A 294 20.44 12.07 -5.77
N ALA A 295 21.61 12.02 -6.43
CA ALA A 295 21.73 11.61 -7.83
C ALA A 295 21.36 10.13 -8.05
N GLU A 296 21.79 9.24 -7.16
CA GLU A 296 21.41 7.83 -7.20
C GLU A 296 19.90 7.63 -6.99
N SER A 297 19.32 8.36 -6.05
CA SER A 297 17.88 8.32 -5.75
C SER A 297 17.07 8.83 -6.93
N LYS A 298 17.51 9.93 -7.58
CA LYS A 298 16.87 10.48 -8.78
C LYS A 298 16.95 9.48 -9.94
N THR A 299 18.10 8.83 -10.13
CA THR A 299 18.27 7.79 -11.16
C THR A 299 17.34 6.60 -10.93
N LEU A 300 17.25 6.09 -9.69
CA LEU A 300 16.36 4.99 -9.33
C LEU A 300 14.88 5.37 -9.53
N LEU A 301 14.49 6.59 -9.14
CA LEU A 301 13.14 7.11 -9.33
C LEU A 301 12.76 7.17 -10.82
N LEU A 302 13.65 7.68 -11.67
CA LEU A 302 13.42 7.74 -13.13
C LEU A 302 13.34 6.35 -13.77
N ASP A 303 14.10 5.39 -13.27
CA ASP A 303 14.04 4.00 -13.71
C ASP A 303 12.70 3.33 -13.35
N ILE A 304 12.19 3.58 -12.14
CA ILE A 304 10.83 3.18 -11.72
C ILE A 304 9.81 3.78 -12.68
N PHE A 305 9.88 5.09 -12.98
CA PHE A 305 8.93 5.72 -13.89
C PHE A 305 8.94 5.13 -15.29
N ARG A 306 10.11 4.81 -15.83
CA ARG A 306 10.25 4.12 -17.11
C ARG A 306 9.54 2.76 -17.10
N ASP A 307 9.69 2.01 -16.02
CA ASP A 307 8.99 0.74 -15.86
C ASP A 307 7.48 0.92 -15.75
N THR A 308 6.99 1.90 -14.98
CA THR A 308 5.55 2.19 -14.89
C THR A 308 4.95 2.60 -16.23
N LYS A 309 5.68 3.34 -17.07
CA LYS A 309 5.27 3.69 -18.44
C LYS A 309 5.19 2.46 -19.36
N SER A 310 6.00 1.43 -19.10
CA SER A 310 6.02 0.19 -19.89
C SER A 310 4.84 -0.75 -19.61
N PHE A 311 4.14 -0.56 -18.50
CA PHE A 311 2.99 -1.39 -18.16
C PHE A 311 1.81 -1.06 -19.08
N PRO A 312 1.26 -2.03 -19.83
CA PRO A 312 0.18 -1.80 -20.79
C PRO A 312 -1.15 -1.58 -20.07
N MET A 313 -1.33 -0.39 -19.51
CA MET A 313 -2.56 -0.04 -18.82
C MET A 313 -3.56 0.59 -19.76
N HIS A 314 -4.64 -0.13 -20.03
CA HIS A 314 -5.80 0.39 -20.74
C HIS A 314 -6.77 1.01 -19.74
N PHE A 315 -6.60 2.31 -19.53
CA PHE A 315 -7.49 3.13 -18.71
C PHE A 315 -8.30 4.02 -19.65
N ASP A 316 -9.63 3.97 -19.58
CA ASP A 316 -10.46 4.96 -20.28
C ASP A 316 -10.80 6.08 -19.30
N GLU A 317 -9.93 7.10 -19.24
CA GLU A 317 -10.08 8.25 -18.35
C GLU A 317 -11.41 8.98 -18.59
N LYS A 318 -11.92 8.95 -19.82
CA LYS A 318 -13.20 9.60 -20.17
C LYS A 318 -14.38 8.85 -19.60
N SER A 319 -14.29 7.55 -19.35
CA SER A 319 -15.34 6.79 -18.66
C SER A 319 -15.29 6.94 -17.14
N MET A 320 -14.08 7.10 -16.57
CA MET A 320 -13.88 7.22 -15.12
C MET A 320 -14.16 8.63 -14.58
N PHE A 321 -13.81 9.65 -15.35
CA PHE A 321 -13.99 11.06 -15.02
C PHE A 321 -15.00 11.74 -15.95
N ALA A 322 -15.94 10.97 -16.51
CA ALA A 322 -16.95 11.37 -17.49
C ALA A 322 -17.92 12.47 -17.01
N GLY A 323 -17.88 12.85 -15.75
CA GLY A 323 -18.81 13.81 -15.16
C GLY A 323 -18.31 15.25 -15.16
N ASP A 324 -19.25 16.15 -14.88
CA ASP A 324 -19.17 17.61 -14.99
C ASP A 324 -17.79 18.16 -14.56
N LYS A 325 -17.26 19.15 -15.30
CA LYS A 325 -16.02 19.87 -14.95
C LYS A 325 -16.05 20.39 -13.49
N LYS A 326 -17.24 20.56 -12.91
CA LYS A 326 -17.45 20.86 -11.48
C LYS A 326 -17.16 19.70 -10.52
N GLY A 327 -17.46 18.44 -10.88
CA GLY A 327 -17.15 17.25 -10.09
C GLY A 327 -15.64 16.99 -10.02
N ALA A 328 -14.96 17.02 -11.16
CA ALA A 328 -13.50 16.98 -11.23
C ALA A 328 -12.84 18.16 -10.48
N LYS A 329 -13.43 19.36 -10.55
CA LYS A 329 -12.97 20.51 -9.75
C LYS A 329 -13.21 20.32 -8.24
N SER A 330 -14.30 19.69 -7.84
CA SER A 330 -14.56 19.36 -6.43
C SER A 330 -13.56 18.33 -5.90
N LEU A 331 -13.22 17.31 -6.71
CA LEU A 331 -12.17 16.34 -6.43
C LEU A 331 -10.79 17.03 -6.31
N LYS A 332 -10.49 18.04 -7.14
CA LYS A 332 -9.30 18.90 -7.00
C LYS A 332 -9.30 19.72 -5.70
N THR A 333 -10.45 20.22 -5.24
CA THR A 333 -10.55 21.12 -4.07
C THR A 333 -10.70 20.41 -2.72
N GLN A 334 -11.10 19.13 -2.68
CA GLN A 334 -11.39 18.39 -1.44
C GLN A 334 -10.23 17.52 -0.94
N GLY A 335 -8.97 17.89 -1.21
CA GLY A 335 -7.82 17.24 -0.57
C GLY A 335 -7.67 15.76 -0.93
N LEU A 336 -7.90 15.40 -2.20
CA LEU A 336 -7.61 14.07 -2.69
C LEU A 336 -6.14 14.00 -3.11
N GLY A 337 -5.43 13.05 -2.50
CA GLY A 337 -3.97 12.98 -2.41
C GLY A 337 -3.20 13.14 -3.73
N THR A 338 -1.88 13.27 -3.60
CA THR A 338 -0.94 13.61 -4.69
C THR A 338 -1.18 12.87 -6.00
N ALA A 339 -1.57 11.59 -5.96
CA ALA A 339 -1.89 10.80 -7.15
C ALA A 339 -3.03 11.41 -7.98
N LEU A 340 -4.13 11.84 -7.36
CA LEU A 340 -5.24 12.46 -8.07
C LEU A 340 -4.89 13.89 -8.52
N LYS A 341 -4.13 14.64 -7.71
CA LYS A 341 -3.56 15.94 -8.14
C LYS A 341 -2.80 15.80 -9.46
N ILE A 342 -1.96 14.77 -9.58
CA ILE A 342 -1.22 14.45 -10.81
C ILE A 342 -2.18 14.11 -11.96
N LEU A 343 -3.10 13.16 -11.75
CA LEU A 343 -3.99 12.67 -12.80
C LEU A 343 -4.88 13.77 -13.38
N PHE A 344 -5.32 14.71 -12.54
CA PHE A 344 -6.11 15.84 -13.01
C PHE A 344 -5.30 17.02 -13.55
N SER A 345 -3.97 16.94 -13.47
CA SER A 345 -3.04 17.97 -13.97
C SER A 345 -2.24 17.50 -15.18
N GLU A 346 -2.71 16.47 -15.89
CA GLU A 346 -1.98 15.87 -17.01
C GLU A 346 -1.61 16.90 -18.10
N LYS A 347 -2.54 17.80 -18.43
CA LYS A 347 -2.29 18.83 -19.45
C LYS A 347 -1.25 19.84 -18.96
N GLU A 348 -1.31 20.22 -17.70
CA GLU A 348 -0.35 21.11 -17.08
C GLU A 348 1.04 20.46 -17.07
N ILE A 349 1.13 19.17 -16.73
CA ILE A 349 2.39 18.39 -16.69
C ILE A 349 3.00 18.23 -18.09
N GLN A 350 2.20 17.92 -19.11
CA GLN A 350 2.69 17.77 -20.50
C GLN A 350 3.19 19.06 -21.12
N ASN A 351 2.68 20.22 -20.67
CA ASN A 351 3.08 21.53 -21.15
C ASN A 351 4.14 22.19 -20.26
N LEU A 352 4.76 21.45 -19.34
CA LEU A 352 5.83 21.98 -18.50
C LEU A 352 7.06 22.32 -19.36
N PRO A 353 7.66 23.51 -19.18
CA PRO A 353 8.90 23.85 -19.86
C PRO A 353 10.05 23.01 -19.31
N GLU A 354 10.92 22.59 -20.21
CA GLU A 354 12.07 21.73 -19.91
C GLU A 354 13.11 22.45 -19.03
N ASN A 355 13.33 23.75 -19.26
CA ASN A 355 14.45 24.51 -18.70
C ASN A 355 14.03 25.71 -17.82
N SER A 356 12.78 25.77 -17.38
CA SER A 356 12.28 26.88 -16.56
C SER A 356 11.43 26.39 -15.39
N PRO A 357 11.61 26.96 -14.19
CA PRO A 357 10.67 26.78 -13.09
C PRO A 357 9.38 27.56 -13.40
N SER A 358 8.54 27.06 -14.32
CA SER A 358 7.32 27.77 -14.69
C SER A 358 6.18 27.55 -13.73
N LYS A 359 5.34 28.58 -13.61
CA LYS A 359 4.01 28.57 -12.98
C LYS A 359 3.08 27.56 -13.67
N GLY A 360 2.63 26.54 -12.94
CA GLY A 360 1.61 25.61 -13.42
C GLY A 360 1.38 24.42 -12.49
N PHE A 361 2.37 23.55 -12.36
CA PHE A 361 2.30 22.33 -11.54
C PHE A 361 3.60 22.13 -10.74
N GLN A 362 3.44 21.92 -9.44
CA GLN A 362 4.54 21.70 -8.50
C GLN A 362 4.12 20.68 -7.44
N LEU A 363 5.09 19.89 -6.98
CA LEU A 363 4.95 18.99 -5.85
C LEU A 363 5.88 19.41 -4.72
N THR A 364 5.37 19.49 -3.50
CA THR A 364 6.21 19.68 -2.30
C THR A 364 6.97 18.39 -1.98
N ARG A 365 8.04 18.49 -1.16
CA ARG A 365 8.73 17.31 -0.61
C ARG A 365 7.73 16.33 0.03
N GLN A 366 6.80 16.84 0.83
CA GLN A 366 5.80 16.01 1.52
C GLN A 366 4.88 15.30 0.53
N GLU A 367 4.44 15.97 -0.54
CA GLU A 367 3.62 15.35 -1.59
C GLU A 367 4.38 14.24 -2.32
N ILE A 368 5.67 14.43 -2.60
CA ILE A 368 6.54 13.43 -3.25
C ILE A 368 6.74 12.21 -2.34
N VAL A 369 7.14 12.45 -1.09
CA VAL A 369 7.33 11.38 -0.09
C VAL A 369 6.03 10.61 0.12
N ALA A 370 4.90 11.29 0.26
CA ALA A 370 3.59 10.68 0.45
C ALA A 370 3.18 9.82 -0.77
N LEU A 371 3.42 10.30 -2.00
CA LEU A 371 3.08 9.58 -3.23
C LEU A 371 3.81 8.24 -3.32
N LEU A 372 5.14 8.24 -3.13
CA LEU A 372 5.96 7.04 -3.26
C LEU A 372 5.76 6.09 -2.07
N ASN A 373 5.55 6.61 -0.86
CA ASN A 373 5.24 5.78 0.32
C ASN A 373 3.84 5.14 0.24
N ALA A 374 2.83 5.87 -0.23
CA ALA A 374 1.49 5.33 -0.45
C ALA A 374 1.52 4.19 -1.49
N PHE A 375 2.24 4.40 -2.60
CA PHE A 375 2.38 3.38 -3.63
C PHE A 375 3.09 2.11 -3.13
N GLY A 376 4.17 2.24 -2.37
CA GLY A 376 4.84 1.06 -1.78
C GLY A 376 3.97 0.29 -0.79
N ARG A 377 3.10 0.97 -0.04
CA ARG A 377 2.09 0.28 0.80
C ARG A 377 1.12 -0.51 -0.05
N ALA A 378 0.58 0.08 -1.12
CA ALA A 378 -0.30 -0.63 -2.04
C ALA A 378 0.40 -1.85 -2.67
N LEU A 379 1.65 -1.72 -3.11
CA LEU A 379 2.47 -2.80 -3.65
C LEU A 379 2.66 -3.95 -2.64
N ASN A 380 2.99 -3.63 -1.38
CA ASN A 380 3.19 -4.61 -0.33
C ASN A 380 1.90 -5.40 -0.03
N CYS A 381 0.74 -4.73 0.03
CA CYS A 381 -0.55 -5.39 0.22
C CYS A 381 -0.86 -6.45 -0.85
N HIS A 382 -0.49 -6.20 -2.11
CA HIS A 382 -0.69 -7.17 -3.18
C HIS A 382 0.14 -8.43 -2.90
N LEU A 383 1.40 -8.26 -2.52
CA LEU A 383 2.28 -9.37 -2.14
C LEU A 383 1.78 -10.12 -0.91
N GLU A 384 1.35 -9.41 0.13
CA GLU A 384 0.83 -10.00 1.37
C GLU A 384 -0.44 -10.80 1.13
N SER A 385 -1.34 -10.29 0.27
CA SER A 385 -2.56 -11.01 -0.10
C SER A 385 -2.26 -12.37 -0.74
N ARG A 386 -1.12 -12.51 -1.45
CA ARG A 386 -0.76 -13.68 -2.25
C ARG A 386 0.27 -14.62 -1.59
N SER A 387 1.35 -14.10 -1.00
CA SER A 387 2.59 -14.84 -0.65
C SER A 387 2.47 -15.83 0.52
N ARG A 388 1.55 -15.64 1.46
CA ARG A 388 1.37 -16.58 2.60
C ARG A 388 -0.06 -17.04 2.85
N TYR A 389 -1.03 -16.35 2.26
CA TYR A 389 -2.38 -16.88 2.22
C TYR A 389 -2.51 -17.84 1.06
N GLY A 390 -1.98 -17.54 -0.14
CA GLY A 390 -2.01 -18.34 -1.38
C GLY A 390 -1.10 -19.58 -1.43
N THR A 391 -1.73 -20.77 -1.51
CA THR A 391 -1.18 -22.08 -1.97
C THR A 391 -0.05 -22.76 -1.16
N PRO A 392 -0.30 -23.96 -0.60
CA PRO A 392 0.64 -25.08 -0.61
C PRO A 392 0.57 -25.77 -1.97
N GLY A 393 1.72 -25.93 -2.63
CA GLY A 393 1.82 -26.39 -4.02
C GLY A 393 1.04 -27.66 -4.35
N LEU A 394 0.22 -27.57 -5.40
CA LEU A 394 -0.25 -28.69 -6.22
C LEU A 394 0.50 -28.70 -7.56
N THR A 395 1.82 -28.71 -7.51
CA THR A 395 2.74 -29.27 -8.53
C THR A 395 4.14 -29.23 -7.94
N GLY A 396 4.88 -30.33 -8.01
CA GLY A 396 6.18 -30.55 -7.36
C GLY A 396 7.35 -29.73 -7.90
N THR A 397 7.21 -28.42 -7.99
CA THR A 397 8.31 -27.47 -8.17
C THR A 397 8.04 -26.27 -7.26
N PRO A 398 8.91 -25.97 -6.27
CA PRO A 398 8.81 -24.71 -5.55
C PRO A 398 8.88 -23.57 -6.56
N TYR A 399 8.10 -22.51 -6.36
CA TYR A 399 8.34 -21.21 -7.00
C TYR A 399 9.76 -20.75 -6.63
N ARG A 400 10.77 -21.23 -7.36
CA ARG A 400 12.14 -20.71 -7.34
C ARG A 400 12.05 -19.32 -7.94
N GLY A 401 11.90 -18.31 -7.11
CA GLY A 401 11.92 -16.93 -7.58
C GLY A 401 11.36 -15.88 -6.63
N VAL A 402 10.65 -16.25 -5.55
CA VAL A 402 10.36 -15.30 -4.47
C VAL A 402 11.40 -15.51 -3.39
N PRO A 403 12.44 -14.66 -3.28
CA PRO A 403 13.38 -14.80 -2.18
C PRO A 403 12.62 -14.50 -0.90
N ALA A 404 12.89 -15.28 0.13
CA ALA A 404 12.40 -15.03 1.48
C ALA A 404 13.08 -13.75 2.02
N TYR A 405 12.64 -12.57 1.56
CA TYR A 405 13.19 -11.28 1.98
C TYR A 405 12.59 -10.77 3.30
N PHE A 406 11.75 -11.55 3.98
CA PHE A 406 11.16 -11.16 5.26
C PHE A 406 11.66 -12.04 6.40
N HIS A 407 12.92 -11.81 6.78
CA HIS A 407 13.45 -12.06 8.12
C HIS A 407 14.39 -10.91 8.50
N LEU A 408 13.81 -9.82 9.01
CA LEU A 408 14.44 -8.92 9.97
C LEU A 408 13.41 -8.57 11.05
#